data_AF-A0A9W9V2I0-F1
#
_entry.id   AF-A0A9W9V2I0-F1
#
_cell.length_a   1.000
_cell.length_b   1.000
_cell.length_c   1.000
_cell.angle_alpha   90.00
_cell.angle_beta   90.00
_cell.angle_gamma   90.00
#
_symmetry.space_group_name_H-M   'P 1'
#
loop_
_entity.id
_entity.type
_entity.pdbx_description
1 polymer ?
#
loop_
_entity_poly.entity_id
_entity_poly.type
_entity_poly.pdbx_seq_one_letter_code
_entity_poly.pdbx_strand_id
1 'polypeptide(L)'
;MCRYADMDLLERAVGRDGRVLAFEVSSLAREWACSLNASRCLLHASLIARYLERTSISAEPGIHVPRALFSAALVYMCVAQYRPIT
;
A
#
# COMPACT_ATOMS: atom_id res chain seq x y z
N MET A 1 5.33 2.41 -6.58
CA MET A 1 3.89 2.20 -6.27
C MET A 1 2.98 2.84 -7.30
N CYS A 2 3.01 4.15 -7.49
CA CYS A 2 2.00 4.90 -8.28
C CYS A 2 1.83 4.49 -9.76
N ARG A 3 2.72 3.66 -10.33
CA ARG A 3 2.56 3.11 -11.69
C ARG A 3 1.77 1.80 -11.75
N TYR A 4 1.59 1.13 -10.62
CA TYR A 4 0.96 -0.19 -10.50
C TYR A 4 -0.21 -0.20 -9.52
N ALA A 5 -0.48 0.93 -8.87
CA ALA A 5 -1.57 1.09 -7.92
C ALA A 5 -2.12 2.51 -8.03
N ASP A 6 -3.45 2.62 -8.10
CA ASP A 6 -4.16 3.86 -7.87
C ASP A 6 -4.20 4.12 -6.36
N MET A 7 -3.29 4.97 -5.88
CA MET A 7 -3.14 5.23 -4.46
C MET A 7 -4.37 5.91 -3.86
N ASP A 8 -5.07 6.74 -4.62
CA ASP A 8 -6.30 7.38 -4.14
C ASP A 8 -7.39 6.34 -3.88
N LEU A 9 -7.57 5.42 -4.82
CA LEU A 9 -8.50 4.30 -4.68
C LEU A 9 -8.18 3.45 -3.45
N LEU A 10 -6.91 3.13 -3.22
CA LEU A 10 -6.48 2.33 -2.06
C LEU A 10 -6.70 3.06 -0.74
N GLU A 11 -6.39 4.35 -0.65
CA GLU A 11 -6.64 5.16 0.54
C GLU A 11 -8.14 5.23 0.86
N ARG A 12 -8.97 5.39 -0.18
CA ARG A 12 -10.43 5.35 -0.04
C ARG A 12 -10.93 4.00 0.44
N ALA A 13 -10.39 2.91 -0.11
CA ALA A 13 -10.75 1.55 0.27
C ALA A 13 -10.47 1.24 1.75
N VAL A 14 -9.38 1.79 2.31
CA VAL A 14 -9.08 1.65 3.75
C VAL A 14 -9.85 2.62 4.65
N GLY A 15 -10.66 3.51 4.08
CA GLY A 15 -11.57 4.37 4.83
C GLY A 15 -11.20 5.85 4.92
N ARG A 16 -10.29 6.37 4.07
CA ARG A 16 -9.94 7.81 4.04
C ARG A 16 -11.16 8.73 4.01
N ASP A 17 -12.16 8.38 3.19
CA ASP A 17 -13.39 9.16 3.02
C ASP A 17 -14.59 8.57 3.78
N GLY A 18 -14.34 7.69 4.76
CA GLY A 18 -15.39 7.04 5.55
C GLY A 18 -15.89 5.71 4.99
N ARG A 19 -16.67 5.00 5.82
CA ARG A 19 -17.01 3.58 5.61
C ARG A 19 -17.90 3.32 4.39
N VAL A 20 -18.85 4.22 4.11
CA VAL A 20 -19.77 4.05 2.97
C VAL A 20 -18.99 4.09 1.66
N LEU A 21 -18.15 5.11 1.48
CA LEU A 21 -17.32 5.27 0.28
C LEU A 21 -16.26 4.16 0.18
N ALA A 22 -15.71 3.69 1.30
CA ALA A 22 -14.82 2.54 1.32
C ALA A 22 -15.49 1.25 0.82
N PHE A 23 -16.76 1.04 1.17
CA PHE A 23 -17.53 -0.10 0.69
C PHE A 23 -17.75 -0.02 -0.82
N GLU A 24 -18.06 1.16 -1.37
CA GLU A 24 -18.27 1.37 -2.80
C GLU A 24 -17.06 1.00 -3.66
N VAL A 25 -15.84 1.30 -3.18
CA VAL A 25 -14.60 1.01 -3.93
C VAL A 25 -13.97 -0.34 -3.56
N SER A 26 -14.58 -1.10 -2.64
CA SER A 26 -14.01 -2.34 -2.11
C SER A 26 -13.83 -3.45 -3.14
N SER A 27 -14.72 -3.52 -4.14
CA SER A 27 -14.64 -4.49 -5.23
C SER A 27 -13.42 -4.23 -6.12
N LEU A 28 -13.17 -2.97 -6.48
CA LEU A 28 -12.01 -2.54 -7.26
C LEU A 28 -10.70 -2.77 -6.48
N ALA A 29 -10.69 -2.46 -5.20
CA ALA A 29 -9.54 -2.72 -4.34
C ALA A 29 -9.22 -4.22 -4.25
N ARG A 30 -10.26 -5.08 -4.20
CA ARG A 30 -10.10 -6.54 -4.24
C ARG A 30 -9.58 -7.05 -5.58
N GLU A 31 -10.12 -6.56 -6.70
CA GLU A 31 -9.61 -6.90 -8.02
C GLU A 31 -8.11 -6.54 -8.15
N TRP A 32 -7.76 -5.33 -7.74
CA TRP A 32 -6.36 -4.90 -7.70
C TRP A 32 -5.52 -5.79 -6.80
N ALA A 33 -5.96 -6.10 -5.58
CA ALA A 33 -5.21 -6.91 -4.62
C ALA A 33 -4.91 -8.32 -5.14
N CYS A 34 -5.78 -8.89 -5.98
CA CYS A 34 -5.59 -10.19 -6.63
C CYS A 34 -4.73 -10.12 -7.91
N SER A 35 -4.38 -8.93 -8.39
CA SER A 35 -3.64 -8.76 -9.64
C SER A 35 -2.12 -8.95 -9.49
N LEU A 36 -1.44 -9.16 -10.62
CA LEU A 36 0.03 -9.15 -10.70
C LEU A 36 0.61 -7.78 -10.31
N ASN A 37 -0.12 -6.70 -10.54
CA ASN A 37 0.31 -5.35 -10.16
C ASN A 37 0.39 -5.19 -8.64
N ALA A 38 -0.56 -5.75 -7.88
CA ALA A 38 -0.45 -5.79 -6.42
C ALA A 38 0.76 -6.61 -5.97
N SER A 39 1.06 -7.75 -6.60
CA SER A 39 2.26 -8.54 -6.28
C SER A 39 3.56 -7.78 -6.56
N ARG A 40 3.63 -7.01 -7.65
CA ARG A 40 4.77 -6.10 -7.92
C ARG A 40 4.88 -5.01 -6.85
N CYS A 41 3.77 -4.40 -6.46
CA CYS A 41 3.74 -3.44 -5.37
C CYS A 41 4.22 -4.04 -4.05
N LEU A 42 3.81 -5.27 -3.68
CA LEU A 42 4.29 -5.94 -2.47
C LEU A 42 5.80 -6.16 -2.46
N LEU A 43 6.40 -6.50 -3.61
CA LEU A 43 7.85 -6.63 -3.73
C LEU A 43 8.54 -5.29 -3.45
N HIS A 44 8.05 -4.20 -4.06
CA HIS A 44 8.58 -2.86 -3.79
C HIS A 44 8.38 -2.46 -2.32
N ALA A 45 7.25 -2.80 -1.71
CA ALA A 45 6.92 -2.45 -0.33
C ALA A 45 7.88 -3.15 0.63
N SER A 46 8.15 -4.43 0.36
CA SER A 46 9.11 -5.26 1.10
C SER A 46 10.52 -4.69 1.04
N LEU A 47 10.94 -4.21 -0.13
CA LEU A 47 12.27 -3.60 -0.28
C LEU A 47 12.39 -2.28 0.48
N ILE A 48 11.34 -1.44 0.46
CA ILE A 48 11.30 -0.18 1.23
C ILE A 48 11.37 -0.48 2.73
N ALA A 49 10.55 -1.41 3.23
CA ALA A 49 10.55 -1.79 4.64
C ALA A 49 11.95 -2.28 5.07
N ARG A 50 12.55 -3.20 4.31
CA ARG A 50 13.90 -3.72 4.59
C ARG A 50 14.99 -2.65 4.54
N TYR A 51 14.88 -1.67 3.65
CA TYR A 51 15.81 -0.56 3.60
C TYR A 51 15.74 0.28 4.88
N LEU A 52 14.52 0.56 5.36
CA LEU A 52 14.32 1.35 6.57
C LEU A 52 14.72 0.62 7.85
N GLU A 53 14.45 -0.68 7.94
CA GLU A 53 14.95 -1.54 9.02
C GLU A 53 16.47 -1.47 9.18
N ARG A 54 17.19 -1.22 8.09
CA ARG A 54 18.66 -1.13 8.05
C ARG A 54 19.19 0.30 8.14
N THR A 55 18.31 1.30 8.14
CA THR A 55 18.69 2.70 8.22
C THR A 55 18.89 3.08 9.68
N SER A 56 20.01 3.73 9.99
CA SER A 56 20.28 4.23 11.35
C SER A 56 19.19 5.21 11.77
N ILE A 57 18.75 5.13 13.03
CA ILE A 57 17.80 6.09 13.62
C ILE A 57 18.38 7.52 13.60
N SER A 58 19.71 7.65 13.61
CA SER A 58 20.43 8.93 13.52
C SER A 58 20.49 9.50 12.09
N ALA A 59 20.14 8.70 11.08
CA ALA A 59 20.05 9.21 9.71
C ALA A 59 18.77 10.03 9.57
N GLU A 60 18.90 11.33 9.29
CA GLU A 60 17.75 12.17 8.94
C GLU A 60 17.22 11.73 7.56
N PRO A 61 16.04 11.10 7.47
CA PRO A 61 15.55 10.58 6.21
C PRO A 61 15.00 11.74 5.38
N GLY A 62 15.38 11.79 4.09
CA GLY A 62 14.80 12.78 3.18
C GLY A 62 13.26 12.66 3.13
N ILE A 63 12.56 13.77 2.86
CA ILE A 63 11.08 13.87 2.87
C ILE A 63 10.35 12.79 2.05
N HIS A 64 11.02 12.22 1.04
CA HIS A 64 10.47 11.16 0.21
C HIS A 64 10.35 9.80 0.94
N VAL A 65 11.11 9.59 2.01
CA VAL A 65 11.16 8.33 2.76
C VAL A 65 9.85 8.06 3.51
N PRO A 66 9.31 8.98 4.34
CA PRO A 66 8.00 8.77 4.97
C PRO A 66 6.88 8.51 3.97
N ARG A 67 6.88 9.22 2.83
CA ARG A 67 5.88 9.03 1.77
C ARG A 67 5.98 7.65 1.11
N ALA A 68 7.21 7.17 0.88
CA ALA A 68 7.45 5.83 0.35
C ALA A 68 7.01 4.75 1.35
N LEU A 69 7.29 4.95 2.65
CA LEU A 69 6.85 4.05 3.71
C LEU A 69 5.33 4.01 3.84
N PHE A 70 4.66 5.16 3.85
CA PHE A 70 3.19 5.23 3.85
C PHE A 70 2.60 4.45 2.68
N SER A 71 3.14 4.65 1.48
CA SER A 71 2.69 3.93 0.29
C SER A 71 2.91 2.41 0.40
N ALA A 72 4.04 1.99 0.99
CA ALA A 72 4.34 0.58 1.22
C ALA A 72 3.37 -0.04 2.24
N ALA A 73 3.12 0.65 3.36
CA ALA A 73 2.18 0.20 4.39
C ALA A 73 0.75 0.09 3.85
N LEU A 74 0.30 1.07 3.06
CA LEU A 74 -1.02 1.03 2.43
C LEU A 74 -1.18 -0.18 1.51
N VAL A 75 -0.16 -0.46 0.68
CA VAL A 75 -0.15 -1.65 -0.18
C VAL A 75 -0.29 -2.93 0.63
N TYR A 76 0.46 -3.07 1.73
CA TYR A 76 0.34 -4.23 2.61
C TYR A 76 -1.06 -4.36 3.20
N MET A 77 -1.61 -3.27 3.73
CA MET A 77 -2.94 -3.25 4.33
C MET A 77 -4.02 -3.68 3.33
N CYS A 78 -4.04 -3.09 2.13
CA CYS A 78 -5.02 -3.44 1.10
C CYS A 78 -4.88 -4.91 0.66
N VAL A 79 -3.66 -5.40 0.46
CA VAL A 79 -3.47 -6.82 0.10
C VAL A 79 -3.93 -7.73 1.22
N ALA A 80 -3.52 -7.47 2.47
CA ALA A 80 -3.90 -8.28 3.62
C ALA A 80 -5.42 -8.30 3.86
N GLN A 81 -6.09 -7.17 3.59
CA GLN A 81 -7.53 -7.03 3.79
C GLN A 81 -8.36 -7.67 2.65
N TYR A 82 -7.89 -7.57 1.40
CA TYR A 82 -8.72 -7.92 0.24
C TYR A 82 -8.30 -9.17 -0.52
N ARG A 83 -7.03 -9.60 -0.43
CA ARG A 83 -6.58 -10.85 -1.07
C ARG A 83 -7.05 -12.03 -0.23
N PRO A 84 -7.80 -13.00 -0.80
CA PRO A 84 -8.25 -14.17 -0.04
C PRO A 84 -7.05 -15.00 0.40
N ILE A 85 -7.09 -15.48 1.64
CA ILE A 85 -6.17 -16.49 2.16
C ILE A 85 -6.71 -17.83 1.65
N THR A 86 -6.22 -18.27 0.50
CA THR A 86 -6.47 -19.63 -0.03
C THR A 86 -5.75 -20.66 0.80
#